data_AF-A0A7T7I4S6-F1
#
_entry.id   AF-A0A7T7I4S6-F1
#
_cell.length_a   1.000
_cell.length_b   1.000
_cell.length_c   1.000
_cell.angle_alpha   90.00
_cell.angle_beta   90.00
_cell.angle_gamma   90.00
#
_symmetry.space_group_name_H-M   'P 1'
#
loop_
_entity.id
_entity.type
_entity.pdbx_description
1 polymer ?
#
loop_
_entity_poly.entity_id
_entity_poly.type
_entity_poly.pdbx_seq_one_letter_code
_entity_poly.pdbx_strand_id
1 'polypeptide(L)'
;MSTIVTVQDAVTAFADFMEPTDAELDAIEREMPAIRADIDLLDAQIIMLDRTPTELDARRVRRARRRVLAARRLLANAASPVLPEVRA
;
A
#
# COMPACT_ATOMS: atom_id res chain seq x y z
N MET A 1 15.30 35.99 7.02
CA MET A 1 14.57 34.71 7.02
C MET A 1 13.15 34.99 7.47
N SER A 2 12.16 34.81 6.60
CA SER A 2 10.74 34.96 6.96
C SER A 2 10.11 33.58 6.86
N THR A 3 9.68 33.04 8.00
CA THR A 3 9.01 31.75 8.09
C THR A 3 7.51 32.00 7.95
N ILE A 4 6.81 31.19 7.15
CA ILE A 4 5.35 31.23 7.05
C ILE A 4 4.79 30.38 8.21
N VAL A 5 4.20 31.05 9.22
CA VAL A 5 3.89 30.49 10.56
C VAL A 5 2.44 29.98 10.69
N THR A 6 1.66 29.91 9.61
CA THR A 6 0.19 29.77 9.70
C THR A 6 -0.33 28.47 10.32
N VAL A 7 0.52 27.46 10.52
CA VAL A 7 0.17 26.19 11.19
C VAL A 7 1.20 25.77 12.24
N GLN A 8 2.09 26.67 12.66
CA GLN A 8 3.20 26.31 13.53
C GLN A 8 2.71 25.70 14.85
N ASP A 9 1.69 26.29 15.48
CA ASP A 9 1.12 25.77 16.72
C ASP A 9 0.49 24.38 16.54
N ALA A 10 -0.08 24.06 15.37
CA ALA A 10 -0.61 22.72 15.08
C ALA A 10 0.51 21.70 14.82
N VAL A 11 1.63 22.15 14.26
CA VAL A 11 2.84 21.35 14.01
C VAL A 11 3.70 21.23 15.28
N THR A 12 3.55 22.11 16.27
CA THR A 12 4.28 22.02 17.55
C THR A 12 3.44 21.48 18.69
N ALA A 13 2.12 21.41 18.54
CA ALA A 13 1.18 20.75 19.46
C ALA A 13 1.25 19.22 19.43
N PHE A 14 2.37 18.65 19.02
CA PHE A 14 2.67 17.26 19.31
C PHE A 14 2.82 17.12 20.83
N ALA A 15 1.72 16.73 21.49
CA ALA A 15 1.81 15.94 22.72
C ALA A 15 2.86 14.83 22.51
N ASP A 16 3.59 14.46 23.57
CA ASP A 16 4.65 13.44 23.61
C ASP A 16 4.66 12.59 22.34
N PHE A 17 5.63 12.84 21.44
CA PHE A 17 5.76 12.14 20.17
C PHE A 17 5.86 10.64 20.45
N MET A 18 4.72 9.96 20.49
CA MET A 18 4.67 8.53 20.68
C MET A 18 5.09 7.92 19.35
N GLU A 19 6.29 7.34 19.36
CA GLU A 19 6.73 6.51 18.25
C GLU A 19 5.72 5.37 18.04
N PRO A 20 5.51 4.94 16.80
CA PRO A 20 4.72 3.74 16.52
C PRO A 20 5.27 2.56 17.31
N THR A 21 4.36 1.77 17.86
CA THR A 21 4.70 0.51 18.52
C THR A 21 5.24 -0.50 17.51
N ASP A 22 6.05 -1.47 17.96
CA ASP A 22 6.56 -2.54 17.10
C ASP A 22 5.43 -3.28 16.36
N ALA A 23 4.28 -3.47 17.02
CA ALA A 23 3.12 -4.11 16.41
C ALA A 23 2.49 -3.29 15.26
N GLU A 24 2.53 -1.96 15.36
CA GLU A 24 2.10 -1.06 14.28
C GLU A 24 3.10 -1.06 13.13
N LEU A 25 4.40 -1.07 13.42
CA LEU A 25 5.45 -1.21 12.41
C LEU A 25 5.34 -2.55 11.66
N ASP A 26 5.12 -3.64 12.39
CA ASP A 26 4.88 -4.96 11.81
C ASP A 26 3.60 -5.00 10.96
N ALA A 27 2.57 -4.22 11.31
CA ALA A 27 1.38 -4.08 10.48
C ALA A 27 1.69 -3.43 9.13
N ILE A 28 2.50 -2.38 9.13
CA ILE A 28 2.95 -1.71 7.91
C ILE A 28 3.74 -2.70 7.04
N GLU A 29 4.71 -3.41 7.62
CA GLU A 29 5.52 -4.39 6.88
C GLU A 29 4.68 -5.51 6.27
N ARG A 30 3.60 -5.95 6.94
CA ARG A 30 2.63 -6.91 6.39
C ARG A 30 1.90 -6.36 5.17
N GLU A 31 1.61 -5.05 5.12
CA GLU A 31 0.90 -4.39 4.01
C GLU A 31 1.81 -4.07 2.82
N MET A 32 3.13 -3.90 3.05
CA MET A 32 4.11 -3.50 2.04
C MET A 32 4.06 -4.30 0.72
N PRO A 33 3.90 -5.64 0.71
CA PRO A 33 3.78 -6.39 -0.53
C PRO A 33 2.57 -5.99 -1.38
N ALA A 34 1.42 -5.67 -0.77
CA ALA A 34 0.23 -5.23 -1.47
C ALA A 34 0.40 -3.82 -2.05
N ILE A 35 1.00 -2.92 -1.27
CA ILE A 35 1.33 -1.56 -1.71
C ILE A 35 2.29 -1.59 -2.90
N ARG A 36 3.34 -2.41 -2.85
CA ARG A 36 4.27 -2.57 -3.98
C ARG A 36 3.58 -3.10 -5.24
N ALA A 37 2.65 -4.04 -5.09
CA ALA A 37 1.88 -4.54 -6.24
C ALA A 37 0.98 -3.44 -6.85
N ASP A 38 0.43 -2.56 -6.03
CA ASP A 38 -0.36 -1.40 -6.50
C ASP A 38 0.53 -0.39 -7.24
N ILE A 39 1.76 -0.14 -6.76
CA ILE A 39 2.77 0.69 -7.46
C ILE A 39 3.13 0.07 -8.81
N ASP A 40 3.44 -1.22 -8.86
CA ASP A 40 3.73 -1.94 -10.12
C ASP A 40 2.61 -1.77 -11.17
N LEU A 41 1.36 -1.77 -10.71
CA LEU A 41 0.20 -1.54 -11.57
C LEU A 41 0.15 -0.08 -12.04
N LEU A 42 0.38 0.87 -11.15
CA LEU A 42 0.42 2.28 -11.49
C LEU A 42 1.53 2.57 -12.51
N ASP A 43 2.73 2.04 -12.33
CA ASP A 43 3.84 2.17 -13.27
C ASP A 43 3.48 1.62 -14.65
N ALA A 44 2.83 0.43 -14.69
CA ALA A 44 2.36 -0.15 -15.94
C ALA A 44 1.29 0.71 -16.62
N GLN A 45 0.49 1.47 -15.87
CA GLN A 45 -0.50 2.41 -16.41
C GLN A 45 0.14 3.72 -16.86
N ILE A 46 1.12 4.25 -16.12
CA ILE A 46 1.85 5.48 -16.45
C ILE A 46 2.57 5.33 -17.79
N ILE A 47 3.25 4.21 -18.01
CA ILE A 47 3.94 3.90 -19.28
C ILE A 47 2.99 3.99 -20.50
N MET A 48 1.68 3.83 -20.30
CA MET A 48 0.66 3.91 -21.36
C MET A 48 0.18 5.32 -21.67
N LEU A 49 0.41 6.25 -20.75
CA LEU A 49 0.01 7.63 -20.94
C LEU A 49 1.02 8.35 -21.85
N ASP A 50 2.28 7.95 -21.83
CA ASP A 50 3.37 8.59 -22.59
C ASP A 50 3.46 8.15 -24.06
N ARG A 51 2.66 7.18 -24.50
CA ARG A 51 2.73 6.64 -25.87
C ARG A 51 1.46 5.92 -26.33
N THR A 52 1.35 5.68 -27.64
CA THR A 52 0.27 4.85 -28.20
C THR A 52 0.31 3.43 -27.62
N PRO A 53 -0.80 2.94 -27.03
CA PRO A 53 -0.88 1.61 -26.44
C PRO A 53 -0.50 0.45 -27.36
N THR A 54 0.34 -0.47 -26.88
CA THR A 54 0.64 -1.74 -27.59
C THR A 54 -0.03 -2.95 -26.91
N GLU A 55 -0.13 -4.07 -27.63
CA GLU A 55 -0.62 -5.32 -27.04
C GLU A 55 0.22 -5.82 -25.86
N LEU A 56 1.55 -5.62 -25.94
CA LEU A 56 2.47 -5.99 -24.87
C LEU A 56 2.11 -5.25 -23.59
N ASP A 57 1.71 -3.99 -23.70
CA ASP A 57 1.37 -3.21 -22.54
C ASP A 57 0.04 -3.60 -21.93
N ALA A 58 -0.95 -3.93 -22.77
CA ALA A 58 -2.20 -4.52 -22.29
C ALA A 58 -1.93 -5.82 -21.51
N ARG A 59 -0.96 -6.64 -21.94
CA ARG A 59 -0.52 -7.83 -21.18
C ARG A 59 0.17 -7.46 -19.86
N ARG A 60 1.03 -6.44 -19.85
CA ARG A 60 1.71 -5.94 -18.64
C ARG A 60 0.70 -5.47 -17.59
N VAL A 61 -0.26 -4.64 -17.97
CA VAL A 61 -1.33 -4.16 -17.08
C VAL A 61 -2.16 -5.33 -16.54
N ARG A 62 -2.55 -6.29 -17.38
CA ARG A 62 -3.28 -7.48 -16.92
C ARG A 62 -2.48 -8.30 -15.91
N ARG A 63 -1.17 -8.48 -16.13
CA ARG A 63 -0.29 -9.19 -15.20
C ARG A 63 -0.15 -8.45 -13.87
N ALA A 64 0.04 -7.14 -13.90
CA ALA A 64 0.14 -6.31 -12.70
C ALA A 64 -1.18 -6.35 -11.89
N ARG A 65 -2.34 -6.21 -12.54
CA ARG A 65 -3.66 -6.37 -11.89
C ARG A 65 -3.81 -7.73 -11.21
N ARG A 66 -3.38 -8.83 -11.85
CA ARG A 66 -3.42 -10.16 -11.24
C ARG A 66 -2.53 -10.26 -9.99
N ARG A 67 -1.37 -9.60 -9.99
CA ARG A 67 -0.49 -9.54 -8.81
C ARG A 67 -1.11 -8.77 -7.66
N VAL A 68 -1.73 -7.61 -7.94
CA VAL A 68 -2.48 -6.82 -6.95
C VAL A 68 -3.54 -7.68 -6.26
N LEU A 69 -4.37 -8.36 -7.04
CA LEU A 69 -5.43 -9.22 -6.48
C LEU A 69 -4.86 -10.36 -5.64
N ALA A 70 -3.75 -10.97 -6.06
CA ALA A 70 -3.09 -12.02 -5.29
C ALA A 70 -2.51 -11.48 -3.96
N ALA A 71 -1.82 -10.34 -4.00
CA ALA A 71 -1.23 -9.73 -2.80
C ALA A 71 -2.30 -9.29 -1.80
N ARG A 72 -3.38 -8.64 -2.27
CA ARG A 72 -4.51 -8.25 -1.42
C ARG A 72 -5.24 -9.45 -0.82
N ARG A 73 -5.39 -10.55 -1.57
CA ARG A 73 -5.94 -11.80 -1.05
C ARG A 73 -5.07 -12.36 0.07
N LEU A 74 -3.74 -12.39 -0.12
CA LEU A 74 -2.82 -12.87 0.90
C LEU A 74 -2.88 -12.01 2.17
N LEU A 75 -2.89 -10.69 2.02
CA LEU A 75 -3.02 -9.76 3.14
C LEU A 75 -4.34 -9.94 3.90
N ALA A 76 -5.47 -10.03 3.18
CA ALA A 76 -6.78 -10.25 3.78
C ALA A 76 -6.86 -11.59 4.54
N ASN A 77 -6.25 -12.65 3.99
CA ASN A 77 -6.20 -13.95 4.64
C ASN A 77 -5.28 -13.95 5.88
N ALA A 78 -4.19 -13.20 5.85
CA ALA A 78 -3.27 -13.07 6.98
C ALA A 78 -3.86 -12.23 8.14
N ALA A 79 -4.75 -11.27 7.82
CA ALA A 79 -5.45 -10.47 8.82
C ALA A 79 -6.67 -11.19 9.44
N SER A 80 -7.11 -12.30 8.85
CA SER A 80 -8.23 -13.08 9.36
C SER A 80 -7.72 -14.08 10.42
N PRO A 81 -8.24 -14.05 11.67
CA PRO A 81 -7.91 -15.09 12.63
C PRO A 81 -8.40 -16.43 12.08
N VAL A 82 -7.51 -17.45 12.07
CA VAL A 82 -7.89 -18.83 11.73
C VAL A 82 -8.89 -19.28 12.79
N LEU A 83 -10.19 -19.26 12.46
CA LEU A 83 -11.21 -19.85 13.30
C LEU A 83 -10.94 -21.36 13.34
N PRO A 84 -10.84 -22.00 14.53
CA PRO A 84 -10.62 -23.42 14.62
C PRO A 84 -11.76 -24.15 13.91
N GLU A 85 -11.41 -25.06 13.01
CA GLU A 85 -12.39 -25.90 12.32
C GLU A 85 -13.22 -26.65 13.36
N VAL A 86 -14.51 -26.29 13.47
CA VAL A 86 -15.48 -27.05 14.25
C VAL A 86 -15.69 -28.35 13.49
N ARG A 87 -14.93 -29.37 13.90
CA ARG A 87 -15.07 -30.74 13.43
C ARG A 87 -16.38 -31.29 14.03
N ALA A 88 -17.41 -31.39 13.19
CA ALA A 88 -18.65 -32.11 13.49
C ALA A 88 -18.44 -33.63 13.34
#